data_AF-A0A1H0X4D1-F1
#
_entry.id   AF-A0A1H0X4D1-F1
#
_cell.length_a   1.000
_cell.length_b   1.000
_cell.length_c   1.000
_cell.angle_alpha   90.00
_cell.angle_beta   90.00
_cell.angle_gamma   90.00
#
_symmetry.space_group_name_H-M   'P 1'
#
loop_
_entity.id
_entity.type
_entity.pdbx_description
1 polymer ?
#
loop_
_entity_poly.entity_id
_entity_poly.type
_entity_poly.pdbx_seq_one_letter_code
_entity_poly.pdbx_strand_id
1 'polypeptide(L)'
;MKKIFLLLCLITAVHSFGFAKSIAINHFVVKENPFAVDEVAVVATDTAGVIQEDVNGIFTFVMNGFQEQLKFEKGTAFYRHKLDRSAFLYAKHMNDSGTHAILYYIYKHDSKLSPFHISWVLLVAIPLALVLLAYMFKRFIIIAVIIFCIFLYFNYHNGLSMPTFFESIIDGLKGMF
;
A
#
# COMPACT_ATOMS: atom_id res chain seq x y z
N MET A 1 -27.25 66.17 -0.57
CA MET A 1 -26.48 65.44 -1.60
C MET A 1 -25.22 64.76 -1.04
N LYS A 2 -24.30 65.44 -0.33
CA LYS A 2 -23.10 64.81 0.26
C LYS A 2 -23.37 63.62 1.21
N LYS A 3 -24.41 63.69 2.05
CA LYS A 3 -24.73 62.60 3.01
C LYS A 3 -25.23 61.32 2.34
N ILE A 4 -25.95 61.45 1.22
CA ILE A 4 -26.46 60.31 0.43
C ILE A 4 -25.31 59.60 -0.29
N PHE A 5 -24.37 60.37 -0.84
CA PHE A 5 -23.16 59.82 -1.46
C PHE A 5 -22.29 59.06 -0.45
N LEU A 6 -22.13 59.60 0.76
CA LEU A 6 -21.37 58.95 1.83
C LEU A 6 -22.05 57.66 2.32
N LEU A 7 -23.38 57.64 2.38
CA LEU A 7 -24.15 56.44 2.71
C LEU A 7 -24.00 55.36 1.63
N LEU A 8 -24.00 55.75 0.35
CA LEU A 8 -23.84 54.83 -0.78
C LEU A 8 -22.45 54.18 -0.77
N CYS A 9 -21.40 54.97 -0.47
CA CYS A 9 -20.03 54.47 -0.30
C CYS A 9 -19.88 53.50 0.89
N LEU A 10 -20.62 53.73 1.98
CA LEU A 10 -20.57 52.86 3.15
C LEU A 10 -21.23 51.50 2.87
N ILE A 11 -22.33 51.50 2.09
CA ILE A 11 -23.03 50.27 1.72
C ILE A 11 -22.18 49.41 0.77
N THR A 12 -21.48 50.01 -0.19
CA THR A 12 -20.58 49.26 -1.09
C THR A 12 -19.34 48.72 -0.36
N ALA A 13 -18.87 49.40 0.70
CA ALA A 13 -17.73 48.94 1.50
C ALA A 13 -18.04 47.72 2.40
N VAL A 14 -19.31 47.41 2.69
CA VAL A 14 -19.72 46.28 3.55
C VAL A 14 -19.84 44.96 2.79
N HIS A 15 -19.77 44.97 1.46
CA HIS A 15 -19.83 43.74 0.64
C HIS A 15 -18.45 43.05 0.60
N SER A 16 -17.97 42.60 1.76
CA SER A 16 -16.87 41.64 1.82
C SER A 16 -17.41 40.26 1.43
N PHE A 17 -17.07 39.80 0.23
CA PHE A 17 -17.38 38.44 -0.20
C PHE A 17 -16.65 37.43 0.70
N GLY A 18 -17.38 36.78 1.61
CA GLY A 18 -16.89 35.64 2.35
C GLY A 18 -16.90 34.40 1.45
N PHE A 19 -15.74 33.96 0.98
CA PHE A 19 -15.62 32.65 0.36
C PHE A 19 -15.65 31.59 1.47
N ALA A 20 -16.65 30.71 1.46
CA ALA A 20 -16.62 29.52 2.29
C ALA A 20 -15.47 28.63 1.80
N LYS A 21 -14.40 28.52 2.62
CA LYS A 21 -13.32 27.57 2.35
C LYS A 21 -13.89 26.17 2.58
N SER A 22 -14.10 25.42 1.50
CA SER A 22 -14.42 23.99 1.60
C SER A 22 -13.21 23.28 2.22
N ILE A 23 -13.44 22.59 3.33
CA ILE A 23 -12.43 21.78 4.01
C ILE A 23 -12.43 20.41 3.33
N ALA A 24 -11.38 20.11 2.56
CA ALA A 24 -11.22 18.85 1.86
C ALA A 24 -10.02 18.08 2.43
N ILE A 25 -10.23 16.81 2.79
CA ILE A 25 -9.15 15.92 3.26
C ILE A 25 -8.46 15.32 2.03
N ASN A 26 -7.34 15.90 1.61
CA ASN A 26 -6.60 15.41 0.45
C ASN A 26 -5.58 14.31 0.81
N HIS A 27 -5.09 14.33 2.04
CA HIS A 27 -4.20 13.29 2.56
C HIS A 27 -4.66 12.89 3.95
N PHE A 28 -4.57 11.60 4.23
CA PHE A 28 -4.87 11.05 5.53
C PHE A 28 -4.01 9.82 5.78
N VAL A 29 -3.89 9.43 7.03
CA VAL A 29 -3.17 8.23 7.47
C VAL A 29 -4.01 7.47 8.48
N VAL A 30 -3.84 6.16 8.53
CA VAL A 30 -4.44 5.31 9.55
C VAL A 30 -3.42 5.07 10.66
N LYS A 31 -3.81 5.31 11.91
CA LYS A 31 -2.99 5.11 13.11
C LYS A 31 -3.74 4.26 14.14
N GLU A 32 -3.02 3.77 15.13
CA GLU A 32 -3.63 3.15 16.32
C GLU A 32 -4.56 4.14 17.03
N ASN A 33 -5.68 3.66 17.58
CA ASN A 33 -6.50 4.49 18.46
C ASN A 33 -5.93 4.46 19.89
N PRO A 34 -5.44 5.59 20.43
CA PRO A 34 -4.87 5.62 21.78
C PRO A 34 -5.94 5.53 22.89
N PHE A 35 -7.22 5.68 22.54
CA PHE A 35 -8.33 5.74 23.49
C PHE A 35 -9.21 4.49 23.51
N ALA A 36 -9.01 3.55 22.57
CA ALA A 36 -9.81 2.34 22.51
C ALA A 36 -9.00 1.17 21.96
N VAL A 37 -9.23 -0.01 22.55
CA VAL A 37 -8.60 -1.27 22.13
C VAL A 37 -9.26 -1.77 20.85
N ASP A 38 -8.46 -2.36 19.96
CA ASP A 38 -8.89 -2.97 18.70
C ASP A 38 -9.56 -2.01 17.71
N GLU A 39 -9.37 -0.70 17.87
CA GLU A 39 -9.86 0.34 16.96
C GLU A 39 -8.69 1.12 16.33
N VAL A 40 -8.94 1.72 15.17
CA VAL A 40 -7.96 2.60 14.50
C VAL A 40 -8.50 4.02 14.40
N ALA A 41 -7.58 4.96 14.32
CA ALA A 41 -7.88 6.36 14.05
C ALA A 41 -7.50 6.70 12.60
N VAL A 42 -8.34 7.50 11.95
CA VAL A 42 -8.03 8.14 10.67
C VAL A 42 -7.64 9.58 10.97
N VAL A 43 -6.45 9.97 10.53
CA VAL A 43 -5.87 11.28 10.80
C VAL A 43 -5.68 12.01 9.48
N ALA A 44 -6.31 13.17 9.33
CA ALA A 44 -6.10 14.06 8.20
C ALA A 44 -4.72 14.73 8.34
N THR A 45 -3.90 14.63 7.29
CA THR A 45 -2.54 15.17 7.30
C THR A 45 -2.27 15.95 6.02
N ASP A 46 -1.19 16.72 6.00
CA ASP A 46 -0.59 17.20 4.76
C ASP A 46 0.37 16.16 4.15
N THR A 47 1.07 16.55 3.08
CA THR A 47 2.08 15.73 2.41
C THR A 47 3.34 15.50 3.23
N ALA A 48 3.61 16.33 4.24
CA ALA A 48 4.71 16.18 5.18
C ALA A 48 4.33 15.32 6.41
N GLY A 49 3.06 14.89 6.50
CA GLY A 49 2.54 14.11 7.62
C GLY A 49 2.12 14.93 8.84
N VAL A 50 2.06 16.25 8.72
CA VAL A 50 1.57 17.16 9.77
C VAL A 50 0.05 17.09 9.83
N ILE A 51 -0.51 17.00 11.03
CA ILE A 51 -1.96 16.91 11.25
C ILE A 51 -2.64 18.22 10.84
N GLN A 52 -3.73 18.12 10.10
CA GLN A 52 -4.56 19.27 9.73
C GLN A 52 -5.63 19.51 10.79
N GLU A 53 -5.31 20.32 11.81
CA GLU A 53 -6.21 20.60 12.93
C GLU A 53 -7.46 21.41 12.53
N ASP A 54 -7.44 22.08 11.38
CA ASP A 54 -8.59 22.80 10.83
C ASP A 54 -9.69 21.85 10.32
N VAL A 55 -9.37 20.57 10.08
CA VAL A 55 -10.33 19.55 9.65
C VAL A 55 -11.27 19.15 10.80
N ASN A 56 -12.51 19.63 10.72
CA ASN A 56 -13.56 19.36 11.69
C ASN A 56 -14.89 19.12 10.97
N GLY A 57 -15.64 18.09 11.36
CA GLY A 57 -16.93 17.77 10.75
C GLY A 57 -17.14 16.27 10.54
N ILE A 58 -18.17 15.90 9.77
CA ILE A 58 -18.46 14.52 9.42
C ILE A 58 -18.07 14.29 7.96
N PHE A 59 -17.18 13.34 7.73
CA PHE A 59 -16.68 13.00 6.41
C PHE A 59 -17.04 11.55 6.08
N THR A 60 -17.43 11.32 4.83
CA THR A 60 -17.75 9.99 4.34
C THR A 60 -16.49 9.28 3.88
N PHE A 61 -16.24 8.11 4.44
CA PHE A 61 -15.18 7.19 4.04
C PHE A 61 -15.80 5.88 3.54
N VAL A 62 -15.06 5.16 2.73
CA VAL A 62 -15.36 3.78 2.35
C VAL A 62 -14.25 2.92 2.94
N MET A 63 -14.59 2.12 3.96
CA MET A 63 -13.69 1.25 4.70
C MET A 63 -13.96 -0.20 4.27
N ASN A 64 -13.01 -0.83 3.57
CA ASN A 64 -13.18 -2.19 3.03
C ASN A 64 -14.46 -2.39 2.19
N GLY A 65 -14.90 -1.33 1.48
CA GLY A 65 -16.11 -1.36 0.65
C GLY A 65 -17.39 -0.92 1.35
N PHE A 66 -17.37 -0.73 2.67
CA PHE A 66 -18.51 -0.23 3.44
C PHE A 66 -18.42 1.28 3.61
N GLN A 67 -19.53 1.99 3.37
CA GLN A 67 -19.59 3.43 3.56
C GLN A 67 -19.77 3.76 5.05
N GLU A 68 -18.89 4.60 5.57
CA GLU A 68 -18.75 4.94 6.99
C GLU A 68 -18.68 6.45 7.16
N GLN A 69 -19.40 6.97 8.16
CA GLN A 69 -19.34 8.39 8.50
C GLN A 69 -18.37 8.59 9.67
N LEU A 70 -17.26 9.26 9.40
CA LEU A 70 -16.22 9.53 10.37
C LEU A 70 -16.33 10.97 10.87
N LYS A 71 -16.49 11.13 12.18
CA LYS A 71 -16.48 12.44 12.83
C LYS A 71 -15.05 12.87 13.12
N PHE A 72 -14.55 13.85 12.37
CA PHE A 72 -13.26 14.47 12.57
C PHE A 72 -13.35 15.60 13.60
N GLU A 73 -12.48 15.54 14.59
CA GLU A 73 -12.23 16.58 15.58
C GLU A 73 -10.72 16.86 15.58
N LYS A 74 -10.35 18.11 15.25
CA LYS A 74 -8.97 18.55 15.11
C LYS A 74 -8.12 17.63 14.23
N GLY A 75 -8.66 17.25 13.06
CA GLY A 75 -7.97 16.39 12.11
C GLY A 75 -7.91 14.91 12.47
N THR A 76 -8.58 14.46 13.54
CA THR A 76 -8.61 13.03 13.91
C THR A 76 -10.04 12.52 14.00
N ALA A 77 -10.30 11.36 13.41
CA ALA A 77 -11.54 10.62 13.56
C ALA A 77 -11.27 9.18 14.00
N PHE A 78 -12.19 8.59 14.75
CA PHE A 78 -12.07 7.21 15.23
C PHE A 78 -12.97 6.29 14.42
N TYR A 79 -12.37 5.24 13.85
CA TYR A 79 -13.11 4.16 13.22
C TYR A 79 -13.44 3.11 14.29
N ARG A 80 -14.72 3.09 14.70
CA ARG A 80 -15.22 2.32 15.86
C ARG A 80 -15.50 0.84 15.56
N HIS A 81 -15.19 0.36 14.36
CA HIS A 81 -15.32 -1.05 14.05
C HIS A 81 -14.12 -1.81 14.61
N LYS A 82 -14.38 -2.71 15.55
CA LYS A 82 -13.32 -3.48 16.21
C LYS A 82 -12.70 -4.50 15.25
N LEU A 83 -11.39 -4.60 15.30
CA LEU A 83 -10.62 -5.58 14.54
C LEU A 83 -10.26 -6.77 15.43
N ASP A 84 -10.94 -7.89 15.22
CA ASP A 84 -10.69 -9.11 16.00
C ASP A 84 -9.33 -9.76 15.69
N ARG A 85 -8.83 -9.56 14.46
CA ARG A 85 -7.59 -10.15 13.94
C ARG A 85 -6.86 -9.18 13.02
N SER A 86 -5.59 -9.48 12.73
CA SER A 86 -4.82 -8.77 11.71
C SER A 86 -5.54 -8.82 10.36
N ALA A 87 -5.68 -7.67 9.70
CA ALA A 87 -6.52 -7.55 8.51
C ALA A 87 -6.02 -6.43 7.59
N PHE A 88 -6.37 -6.52 6.32
CA PHE A 88 -6.24 -5.40 5.40
C PHE A 88 -7.34 -4.38 5.65
N LEU A 89 -6.97 -3.11 5.62
CA LEU A 89 -7.87 -1.98 5.68
C LEU A 89 -7.62 -1.09 4.48
N TYR A 90 -8.52 -1.18 3.51
CA TYR A 90 -8.61 -0.27 2.38
C TYR A 90 -9.52 0.90 2.76
N ALA A 91 -8.92 2.05 3.03
CA ALA A 91 -9.61 3.28 3.38
C ALA A 91 -9.64 4.20 2.17
N LYS A 92 -10.84 4.65 1.78
CA LYS A 92 -11.04 5.55 0.66
C LYS A 92 -11.91 6.73 1.09
N HIS A 93 -11.49 7.92 0.73
CA HIS A 93 -12.24 9.14 0.93
C HIS A 93 -12.61 9.75 -0.42
N MET A 94 -13.86 10.18 -0.55
CA MET A 94 -14.37 10.83 -1.75
C MET A 94 -14.70 12.27 -1.40
N ASN A 95 -14.05 13.20 -2.09
CA ASN A 95 -14.31 14.63 -2.04
C ASN A 95 -14.81 15.12 -3.40
N ASP A 96 -15.33 16.33 -3.42
CA ASP A 96 -15.73 17.02 -4.66
C ASP A 96 -14.56 17.19 -5.65
N SER A 97 -13.32 17.23 -5.13
CA SER A 97 -12.08 17.41 -5.89
C SER A 97 -11.42 16.11 -6.36
N GLY A 98 -11.84 14.95 -5.87
CA GLY A 98 -11.20 13.68 -6.20
C GLY A 98 -11.39 12.57 -5.17
N THR A 99 -10.81 11.41 -5.47
CA THR A 99 -10.84 10.22 -4.61
C THR A 99 -9.43 9.89 -4.13
N HIS A 100 -9.26 9.79 -2.82
CA HIS A 100 -8.00 9.44 -2.18
C HIS A 100 -8.17 8.09 -1.47
N ALA A 101 -7.36 7.10 -1.83
CA ALA A 101 -7.45 5.76 -1.27
C ALA A 101 -6.08 5.24 -0.85
N ILE A 102 -6.03 4.54 0.27
CA ILE A 102 -4.81 3.99 0.84
C ILE A 102 -5.11 2.60 1.40
N LEU A 103 -4.20 1.66 1.15
CA LEU A 103 -4.26 0.31 1.69
C LEU A 103 -3.30 0.17 2.87
N TYR A 104 -3.81 -0.30 3.99
CA TYR A 104 -3.02 -0.68 5.15
C TYR A 104 -3.17 -2.17 5.44
N TYR A 105 -2.12 -2.78 5.97
CA TYR A 105 -2.23 -4.02 6.74
C TYR A 105 -2.15 -3.66 8.22
N ILE A 106 -3.24 -3.91 8.94
CA ILE A 106 -3.32 -3.68 10.38
C ILE A 106 -2.83 -4.96 11.06
N TYR A 107 -1.65 -4.90 11.66
CA TYR A 107 -1.13 -6.01 12.45
C TYR A 107 -1.63 -5.89 13.88
N LYS A 108 -2.39 -6.89 14.34
CA LYS A 108 -2.84 -7.01 15.72
C LYS A 108 -1.83 -7.81 16.51
N HIS A 109 -1.37 -7.25 17.62
CA HIS A 109 -0.57 -7.95 18.63
C HIS A 109 -1.07 -7.54 20.01
N ASP A 110 -1.28 -8.52 20.87
CA ASP A 110 -1.88 -8.35 22.20
C ASP A 110 -3.17 -7.51 22.14
N SER A 111 -3.11 -6.27 22.66
CA SER A 111 -4.19 -5.29 22.69
C SER A 111 -3.87 -4.02 21.87
N LYS A 112 -2.91 -4.10 20.96
CA LYS A 112 -2.44 -3.00 20.13
C LYS A 112 -2.61 -3.29 18.65
N LEU A 113 -2.80 -2.23 17.89
CA LEU A 113 -2.89 -2.28 16.44
C LEU A 113 -1.74 -1.49 15.84
N SER A 114 -1.01 -2.10 14.90
CA SER A 114 0.08 -1.46 14.18
C SER A 114 -0.26 -1.39 12.69
N PRO A 115 -0.73 -0.23 12.19
CA PRO A 115 -1.02 -0.05 10.77
C PRO A 115 0.27 0.06 9.95
N PHE A 116 0.42 -0.81 8.95
CA PHE A 116 1.49 -0.77 7.96
C PHE A 116 0.95 -0.34 6.60
N HIS A 117 1.42 0.79 6.09
CA HIS A 117 1.03 1.28 4.77
C HIS A 117 1.59 0.36 3.68
N ILE A 118 0.72 -0.11 2.78
CA ILE A 118 1.09 -0.91 1.63
C ILE A 118 0.99 -0.05 0.37
N SER A 119 2.14 0.18 -0.26
CA SER A 119 2.20 0.84 -1.55
C SER A 119 1.60 -0.04 -2.65
N TRP A 120 0.82 0.55 -3.54
CA TRP A 120 0.31 -0.11 -4.75
C TRP A 120 1.44 -0.68 -5.62
N VAL A 121 2.62 -0.05 -5.60
CA VAL A 121 3.80 -0.52 -6.32
C VAL A 121 4.19 -1.92 -5.84
N LEU A 122 4.12 -2.19 -4.54
CA LEU A 122 4.44 -3.49 -3.98
C LEU A 122 3.46 -4.57 -4.45
N LEU A 123 2.16 -4.23 -4.52
CA LEU A 123 1.11 -5.14 -4.99
C LEU A 123 1.32 -5.58 -6.43
N VAL A 124 1.89 -4.73 -7.28
CA VAL A 124 2.20 -5.05 -8.69
C VAL A 124 3.59 -5.68 -8.83
N ALA A 125 4.57 -5.21 -8.07
CA ALA A 125 5.96 -5.65 -8.16
C ALA A 125 6.13 -7.12 -7.77
N ILE A 126 5.43 -7.59 -6.72
CA ILE A 126 5.57 -8.99 -6.26
C ILE A 126 5.11 -9.99 -7.35
N PRO A 127 3.89 -9.90 -7.91
CA PRO A 127 3.48 -10.76 -9.01
C PRO A 127 4.42 -10.67 -10.23
N LEU A 128 4.84 -9.46 -10.60
CA LEU A 128 5.71 -9.27 -11.76
C LEU A 128 7.10 -9.91 -11.54
N ALA A 129 7.66 -9.77 -10.33
CA ALA A 129 8.92 -10.41 -9.97
C ALA A 129 8.82 -11.94 -10.00
N LEU A 130 7.70 -12.52 -9.53
CA LEU A 130 7.47 -13.96 -9.63
C LEU A 130 7.40 -14.46 -11.08
N VAL A 131 6.71 -13.72 -11.95
CA VAL A 131 6.66 -14.04 -13.40
C VAL A 131 8.05 -13.96 -14.02
N LEU A 132 8.83 -12.92 -13.68
CA LEU A 132 10.19 -12.75 -14.18
C LEU A 132 11.12 -13.88 -13.69
N LEU A 133 11.03 -14.26 -12.41
CA LEU A 133 11.77 -15.39 -11.86
C LEU A 133 11.42 -16.68 -12.60
N ALA A 134 10.13 -16.99 -12.76
CA ALA A 134 9.67 -18.16 -13.49
C ALA A 134 10.19 -18.18 -14.94
N TYR A 135 10.19 -17.02 -15.61
CA TYR A 135 10.73 -16.87 -16.97
C TYR A 135 12.24 -17.13 -17.03
N MET A 136 13.01 -16.62 -16.06
CA MET A 136 14.45 -16.87 -15.98
C MET A 136 14.75 -18.36 -15.79
N PHE A 137 14.01 -19.05 -14.91
CA PHE A 137 14.16 -20.50 -14.71
C PHE A 137 13.98 -21.30 -16.00
N LYS A 138 13.00 -20.94 -16.85
CA LYS A 138 12.82 -21.61 -18.16
C LYS A 138 14.07 -21.54 -19.03
N ARG A 139 14.74 -20.39 -19.09
CA ARG A 139 15.98 -20.23 -19.87
C ARG A 139 17.14 -21.04 -19.27
N PHE A 140 17.26 -21.06 -17.95
CA PHE A 140 18.29 -21.87 -17.27
C PHE A 140 18.13 -23.37 -17.55
N ILE A 141 16.90 -23.89 -17.55
CA ILE A 141 16.64 -25.30 -17.88
C ILE A 141 17.11 -25.62 -19.30
N ILE A 142 16.80 -24.76 -20.28
CA ILE A 142 17.23 -24.96 -21.68
C ILE A 142 18.76 -24.97 -21.79
N ILE A 143 19.43 -23.99 -21.17
CA ILE A 143 20.90 -23.91 -21.18
C ILE A 143 21.50 -25.16 -20.52
N ALA A 144 20.97 -25.60 -19.38
CA ALA A 144 21.44 -26.79 -18.68
C ALA A 144 21.31 -28.06 -19.53
N VAL A 145 20.18 -28.23 -20.24
CA VAL A 145 19.96 -29.36 -21.15
C VAL A 145 20.97 -29.32 -22.30
N ILE A 146 21.21 -28.16 -22.92
CA ILE A 146 22.19 -28.02 -24.00
C ILE A 146 23.60 -28.40 -23.51
N ILE A 147 24.03 -27.85 -22.38
CA ILE A 147 25.34 -28.16 -21.79
C ILE A 147 25.43 -29.66 -21.46
N PHE A 148 24.37 -30.24 -20.89
CA PHE A 148 24.30 -31.66 -20.57
C PHE A 148 24.42 -32.53 -21.82
N CYS A 149 23.72 -32.20 -22.91
CA CYS A 149 23.85 -32.91 -24.19
C CYS A 149 25.26 -32.81 -24.77
N ILE A 150 25.89 -31.63 -24.73
CA ILE A 150 27.28 -31.44 -25.18
C ILE A 150 28.23 -32.28 -24.34
N PHE A 151 28.05 -32.29 -23.01
CA PHE A 151 28.84 -33.07 -22.08
C PHE A 151 28.71 -34.58 -22.34
N LEU A 152 27.50 -35.09 -22.55
CA LEU A 152 27.28 -36.49 -22.89
C LEU A 152 27.91 -36.86 -24.23
N TYR A 153 27.73 -36.01 -25.25
CA TYR A 153 28.34 -36.20 -26.56
C TYR A 153 29.87 -36.27 -26.45
N PHE A 154 30.48 -35.33 -25.73
CA PHE A 154 31.92 -35.31 -25.51
C PHE A 154 32.42 -36.57 -24.82
N ASN A 155 31.76 -37.03 -23.76
CA ASN A 155 32.16 -38.25 -23.06
C ASN A 155 32.04 -39.49 -23.96
N TYR A 156 30.92 -39.63 -24.67
CA TYR A 156 30.71 -40.73 -25.60
C TYR A 156 31.78 -40.76 -26.70
N HIS A 157 32.08 -39.61 -27.30
CA HIS A 157 33.06 -39.52 -28.40
C HIS A 157 34.51 -39.77 -27.95
N ASN A 158 34.82 -39.55 -26.67
CA ASN A 158 36.13 -39.84 -26.07
C ASN A 158 36.21 -41.26 -25.48
N GLY A 159 35.31 -42.17 -25.88
CA GLY A 159 35.38 -43.59 -25.54
C GLY A 159 34.70 -43.97 -24.22
N LEU A 160 34.04 -43.03 -23.55
CA LEU A 160 33.28 -43.30 -22.33
C LEU A 160 31.83 -43.62 -22.68
N SER A 161 31.51 -44.91 -22.77
CA SER A 161 30.15 -45.37 -23.01
C SER A 161 29.21 -44.99 -21.85
N MET A 162 27.90 -44.96 -22.12
CA MET A 162 26.92 -44.57 -21.11
C MET A 162 26.96 -45.42 -19.82
N PRO A 163 27.08 -46.76 -19.89
CA PRO A 163 27.24 -47.60 -18.71
C PRO A 163 28.52 -47.29 -17.91
N THR A 164 29.67 -47.18 -18.60
CA THR A 164 30.96 -46.92 -17.94
C THR A 164 31.04 -45.51 -17.34
N PHE A 165 30.29 -44.54 -17.88
CA PHE A 165 30.11 -43.23 -17.28
C PHE A 165 29.44 -43.30 -15.89
N PHE A 166 28.32 -44.02 -15.77
CA PHE A 166 27.65 -44.18 -14.48
C PHE A 166 28.46 -45.02 -13.49
N GLU A 167 29.13 -46.08 -13.96
CA GLU A 167 30.07 -46.85 -13.13
C GLU A 167 31.18 -45.95 -12.58
N SER A 168 31.77 -45.07 -13.40
CA SER A 168 32.80 -44.12 -12.96
C SER A 168 32.31 -43.15 -11.89
N ILE A 169 31.05 -42.69 -11.99
CA ILE A 169 30.43 -41.84 -10.95
C ILE A 169 30.27 -42.62 -9.65
N ILE A 170 29.75 -43.85 -9.73
CA ILE A 170 29.50 -44.69 -8.56
C ILE A 170 30.82 -45.06 -7.86
N ASP A 171 31.85 -45.42 -8.62
CA ASP A 171 33.16 -45.77 -8.08
C ASP A 171 33.89 -44.54 -7.52
N GLY A 172 33.73 -43.37 -8.14
CA GLY A 172 34.19 -42.10 -7.58
C GLY A 172 33.52 -41.76 -6.25
N LEU A 173 32.20 -41.96 -6.15
CA LEU A 173 31.46 -41.78 -4.89
C LEU A 173 31.89 -42.78 -3.82
N LYS A 174 32.10 -44.06 -4.16
CA LYS A 174 32.61 -45.07 -3.22
C LYS A 174 34.01 -44.75 -2.71
N GLY A 175 34.84 -44.05 -3.48
CA GLY A 175 36.17 -43.61 -3.01
C GLY A 175 36.13 -42.46 -2.00
N MET A 176 34.98 -41.80 -1.83
CA MET A 176 34.78 -40.68 -0.92
C MET A 176 34.14 -41.06 0.43
N PHE A 177 33.60 -42.28 0.56
CA PHE A 177 32.97 -42.81 1.77
C PHE A 177 33.71 -44.05 2.26
#